data_AF-A0A962APT3-F1
#
_entry.id   AF-A0A962APT3-F1
#
_cell.length_a   1.000
_cell.length_b   1.000
_cell.length_c   1.000
_cell.angle_alpha   90.00
_cell.angle_beta   90.00
_cell.angle_gamma   90.00
#
_symmetry.space_group_name_H-M   'P 1'
#
loop_
_entity.id
_entity.type
_entity.pdbx_description
1 polymer ?
#
loop_
_entity_poly.entity_id
_entity_poly.type
_entity_poly.pdbx_seq_one_letter_code
_entity_poly.pdbx_strand_id
1 'polypeptide(L)' 'MTEPERMKLETIQAPYGRELRLEELRFETGMRILRVTIREGRRFTTLDLDPERAREVAAALGGWADQPAG' A
#
# COMPACT_ATOMS: atom_id res chain seq x y z
N MET A 1 -21.50 5.31 -10.36
CA MET A 1 -20.04 5.32 -10.16
C MET A 1 -19.52 3.99 -10.65
N THR A 2 -18.71 3.95 -11.70
CA THR A 2 -18.05 2.72 -12.14
C THR A 2 -17.06 2.27 -11.06
N GLU A 3 -17.01 0.98 -10.77
CA GLU A 3 -15.99 0.42 -9.88
C GLU A 3 -14.62 0.55 -10.56
N PRO A 4 -13.57 1.06 -9.87
CA PRO A 4 -12.26 1.21 -10.48
C PRO A 4 -11.67 -0.16 -10.87
N GLU A 5 -10.92 -0.19 -11.97
CA GLU A 5 -10.12 -1.36 -12.31
C GLU A 5 -9.08 -1.58 -11.20
N ARG A 6 -9.02 -2.79 -10.66
CA ARG A 6 -8.11 -3.14 -9.58
C ARG A 6 -7.01 -4.06 -10.08
N MET A 7 -5.77 -3.63 -9.90
CA MET A 7 -4.58 -4.42 -10.24
C MET A 7 -3.82 -4.79 -8.97
N LYS A 8 -3.59 -6.08 -8.73
CA LYS A 8 -2.72 -6.52 -7.64
C LYS A 8 -1.28 -6.16 -7.99
N LEU A 9 -0.60 -5.45 -7.08
CA LEU A 9 0.81 -5.08 -7.24
C LEU A 9 1.72 -6.03 -6.46
N GLU A 10 1.51 -6.17 -5.15
CA GLU A 10 2.40 -6.96 -4.30
C GLU A 10 1.70 -7.47 -3.03
N THR A 11 2.27 -8.49 -2.40
CA THR A 11 1.90 -8.96 -1.06
C THR A 11 3.15 -9.22 -0.22
N ILE A 12 3.33 -8.42 0.82
CA ILE A 12 4.50 -8.45 1.70
C ILE A 12 4.11 -9.11 3.03
N GLN A 13 4.83 -10.15 3.41
CA GLN A 13 4.69 -10.76 4.74
C GLN A 13 5.43 -9.91 5.77
N ALA A 14 4.72 -9.44 6.78
CA ALA A 14 5.25 -8.67 7.90
C ALA A 14 5.39 -9.57 9.15
N PRO A 15 6.21 -9.17 10.13
CA PRO A 15 6.35 -9.92 11.38
C PRO A 15 5.01 -10.18 12.08
N TYR A 16 4.98 -11.25 12.89
CA TYR A 16 3.81 -11.67 13.69
C TYR A 16 2.59 -12.11 12.86
N GLY A 17 2.83 -12.67 11.67
CA GLY A 17 1.76 -13.20 10.81
C GLY A 17 0.87 -12.10 10.21
N ARG A 18 1.42 -10.89 10.07
CA ARG A 18 0.76 -9.75 9.44
C ARG A 18 1.08 -9.72 7.96
N GLU A 19 0.20 -9.09 7.18
CA GLU A 19 0.38 -9.00 5.74
C GLU A 19 0.05 -7.59 5.25
N LEU A 20 0.89 -7.07 4.35
CA LEU A 20 0.64 -5.87 3.57
C LEU A 20 0.27 -6.25 2.14
N ARG A 21 -0.87 -5.80 1.64
CA ARG A 21 -1.25 -5.96 0.23
C ARG A 21 -1.28 -4.61 -0.44
N LEU A 22 -0.70 -4.53 -1.63
CA LEU A 22 -0.68 -3.35 -2.46
C LEU A 22 -1.50 -3.60 -3.72
N GLU A 23 -2.46 -2.73 -3.98
CA GLU A 23 -3.34 -2.78 -5.15
C GLU A 23 -3.38 -1.39 -5.81
N GLU A 24 -3.32 -1.31 -7.14
CA GLU A 24 -3.60 -0.08 -7.88
C GLU A 24 -5.09 -0.05 -8.22
N LEU A 25 -5.76 1.06 -7.92
CA LEU A 25 -7.11 1.36 -8.36
C LEU A 25 -7.03 2.40 -9.46
N ARG A 26 -7.48 2.05 -10.68
CA ARG A 26 -7.52 2.95 -11.84
C ARG A 26 -8.96 3.37 -12.11
N PHE A 27 -9.16 4.67 -12.13
CA PHE A 27 -10.45 5.29 -12.43
C PHE A 27 -10.46 5.76 -13.89
N GLU A 28 -11.64 5.75 -14.52
CA GLU A 28 -11.82 6.20 -15.92
C GLU A 28 -11.33 7.64 -16.16
N THR A 29 -11.31 8.47 -15.12
CA THR A 29 -10.80 9.85 -15.15
C THR A 29 -9.27 9.94 -15.33
N GLY A 30 -8.55 8.82 -15.34
CA GLY A 30 -7.09 8.76 -15.34
C GLY A 30 -6.46 8.89 -13.95
N MET A 31 -7.28 9.10 -12.91
CA MET A 31 -6.81 9.06 -11.52
C MET A 31 -6.40 7.63 -11.16
N ARG A 32 -5.27 7.48 -10.47
CA ARG A 32 -4.85 6.21 -9.88
C ARG A 32 -4.57 6.39 -8.39
N ILE A 33 -4.95 5.38 -7.63
CA ILE A 33 -4.75 5.32 -6.17
C ILE A 33 -4.01 4.03 -5.85
N LEU A 34 -3.05 4.11 -4.94
CA LEU A 34 -2.46 2.95 -4.29
C LEU A 34 -3.31 2.60 -3.07
N ARG A 35 -3.97 1.44 -3.10
CA ARG A 35 -4.65 0.86 -1.96
C ARG A 35 -3.69 -0.04 -1.20
N VAL A 36 -3.46 0.29 0.06
CA VAL A 36 -2.69 -0.51 1.02
C VAL A 36 -3.66 -1.20 1.96
N THR A 37 -3.63 -2.53 2.00
CA THR A 37 -4.42 -3.30 2.97
C THR A 37 -3.49 -3.99 3.96
N ILE A 38 -3.67 -3.71 5.24
CA ILE A 38 -3.01 -4.38 6.35
C ILE A 38 -3.95 -5.44 6.88
N ARG A 39 -3.49 -6.69 6.95
CA ARG A 39 -4.20 -7.81 7.56
C ARG A 39 -3.53 -8.23 8.85
N GLU A 40 -4.32 -8.27 9.92
CA GLU A 40 -3.92 -8.75 11.25
C GLU A 40 -4.92 -9.82 11.71
N GLY A 41 -4.66 -11.08 11.31
CA GLY A 41 -5.57 -12.20 11.55
C GLY A 41 -6.92 -12.01 10.83
N ARG A 42 -7.97 -11.67 11.60
CA ARG A 42 -9.32 -11.37 11.11
C ARG A 42 -9.59 -9.87 10.91
N ARG A 43 -8.70 -8.99 11.38
CA ARG A 43 -8.82 -7.55 11.20
C ARG A 43 -8.16 -7.12 9.89
N PHE A 44 -8.85 -6.24 9.18
CA PHE A 44 -8.38 -5.65 7.94
C PHE A 44 -8.48 -4.13 8.07
N THR A 45 -7.43 -3.43 7.66
CA THR A 45 -7.41 -1.98 7.59
C THR A 45 -6.93 -1.60 6.19
N THR A 46 -7.67 -0.72 5.54
CA THR A 46 -7.35 -0.24 4.20
C THR A 46 -7.05 1.25 4.27
N LEU A 47 -5.97 1.66 3.60
CA LEU A 47 -5.57 3.04 3.41
C LEU A 47 -5.35 3.27 1.91
N ASP A 48 -5.92 4.36 1.40
CA ASP A 48 -5.75 4.77 0.02
C ASP A 48 -4.79 5.97 -0.04
N LEU A 49 -3.82 5.89 -0.94
CA LEU A 49 -2.80 6.91 -1.16
C LEU A 49 -2.84 7.37 -2.61
N ASP A 50 -2.81 8.67 -2.83
CA ASP A 50 -2.49 9.23 -4.14
C ASP A 50 -0.99 9.02 -4.46
N PRO A 51 -0.55 9.28 -5.71
CA PRO A 51 0.85 9.08 -6.09
C PRO A 51 1.87 9.95 -5.34
N GLU A 52 1.47 11.11 -4.82
CA GLU A 52 2.36 12.01 -4.07
C GLU A 52 2.60 11.44 -2.67
N ARG A 53 1.54 11.13 -1.93
CA ARG A 53 1.61 10.52 -0.60
C ARG A 53 2.22 9.13 -0.63
N ALA A 54 1.99 8.34 -1.68
CA ALA A 54 2.64 7.05 -1.86
C ALA A 54 4.17 7.17 -2.00
N ARG A 55 4.66 8.22 -2.69
CA ARG A 55 6.10 8.50 -2.80
C ARG A 55 6.70 8.87 -1.45
N GLU A 56 6.01 9.69 -0.67
CA GLU A 56 6.47 10.07 0.68
C GLU A 56 6.58 8.85 1.60
N VAL A 57 5.57 7.97 1.60
CA VAL A 57 5.61 6.73 2.38
C VAL A 57 6.77 5.84 1.94
N ALA A 58 6.97 5.65 0.63
CA ALA A 58 8.08 4.85 0.11
C ALA A 58 9.45 5.41 0.53
N ALA A 59 9.62 6.73 0.47
CA ALA A 59 10.85 7.39 0.91
C ALA A 59 11.07 7.24 2.42
N ALA A 60 10.03 7.36 3.23
CA ALA A 60 10.12 7.17 4.69
C ALA A 60 10.48 5.72 5.05
N LEU A 61 9.87 4.74 4.39
CA LEU A 61 10.18 3.32 4.61
C LEU A 61 11.61 2.97 4.19
N GLY A 62 12.05 3.41 3.01
CA GLY A 62 13.42 3.21 2.53
C GLY A 62 14.44 3.91 3.42
N GLY A 63 14.18 5.17 3.77
CA GLY A 63 15.04 5.94 4.66
C GLY A 63 15.19 5.31 6.05
N TRP A 64 14.17 4.64 6.58
CA TRP A 64 14.28 3.84 7.80
C TRP A 64 15.10 2.56 7.60
N ALA A 65 14.88 1.84 6.50
CA ALA A 65 15.57 0.58 6.21
C ALA A 65 17.08 0.75 5.98
N ASP A 66 17.48 1.91 5.45
CA ASP A 66 18.89 2.25 5.19
C ASP A 66 19.63 2.77 6.44
N GLN A 67 18.93 3.01 7.56
CA GLN A 67 19.59 3.39 8.80
C GLN A 67 20.38 2.21 9.37
N PRO A 68 21.64 2.43 9.83
CA PRO A 68 22.39 1.38 10.49
C PRO A 68 21.65 0.93 11.75
N ALA A 69 21.59 -0.39 11.96
CA ALA A 69 21.16 -0.93 13.25
C ALA A 69 22.13 -0.38 14.32
N GLY A 70 21.57 0.31 15.31
CA GLY A 70 22.33 0.87 16.42
C GLY A 70 23.08 -0.18 17.23
#